data_AF-F0WZ78-F1
#
_entry.id   AF-F0WZ78-F1
#
_cell.length_a   1.000
_cell.length_b   1.000
_cell.length_c   1.000
_cell.angle_alpha   90.00
_cell.angle_beta   90.00
_cell.angle_gamma   90.00
#
_symmetry.space_group_name_H-M   'P 1'
#
loop_
_entity.id
_entity.type
_entity.pdbx_description
1 polymer ?
#
loop_
_entity_poly.entity_id
_entity_poly.type
_entity_poly.pdbx_seq_one_letter_code
_entity_poly.pdbx_strand_id
1 'polypeptide(L)'
;MIFCHFTKIPATSNSGLIDKNAELTAEERKSILTLRVADLTVRVIAKPLSGPSLYAAKYCLHNLTTTSQVHRGSKPKISERDRCHIIQLVSAGDLSASKVKAEVKLTCCVRTIQRVLKSVDWYWLSFKKRPAQPALTKKHKEVRVVWTSEKALWNEIDWHRVVFSNEKKWNLDGPDGMLYQWIDTRNLIQPNVRRHSGGGSRQS
;
A
#
# COMPACT_ATOMS: atom_id res chain seq x y z
N MET A 1 -54.30 18.26 -65.31
CA MET A 1 -53.02 17.73 -64.78
C MET A 1 -52.72 18.41 -63.46
N ILE A 2 -53.01 17.74 -62.35
CA ILE A 2 -52.60 18.18 -61.01
C ILE A 2 -51.67 17.08 -60.51
N PHE A 3 -50.38 17.42 -60.39
CA PHE A 3 -49.34 16.50 -59.93
C PHE A 3 -49.54 16.22 -58.44
N CYS A 4 -49.89 14.98 -58.08
CA CYS A 4 -49.77 14.47 -56.71
C CYS A 4 -48.28 14.26 -56.41
N HIS A 5 -47.65 15.20 -55.70
CA HIS A 5 -46.35 14.97 -55.10
C HIS A 5 -46.51 14.10 -53.84
N PHE A 6 -46.18 12.82 -53.99
CA PHE A 6 -46.01 11.87 -52.90
C PHE A 6 -44.70 12.22 -52.15
N THR A 7 -44.79 12.80 -50.95
CA THR A 7 -43.64 12.89 -50.04
C THR A 7 -43.62 11.67 -49.12
N LYS A 8 -42.67 10.77 -49.36
CA LYS A 8 -42.34 9.66 -48.45
C LYS A 8 -41.84 10.24 -47.13
N ILE A 9 -42.57 10.01 -46.05
CA ILE A 9 -42.04 10.14 -44.69
C ILE A 9 -41.16 8.90 -44.44
N PRO A 10 -39.86 9.02 -44.12
CA PRO A 10 -39.05 7.88 -43.76
C PRO A 10 -39.51 7.32 -42.42
N ALA A 11 -39.74 6.01 -42.39
CA ALA A 11 -40.01 5.26 -41.17
C ALA A 11 -38.83 5.41 -40.21
N THR A 12 -39.05 6.00 -39.03
CA THR A 12 -38.13 5.88 -37.90
C THR A 12 -38.29 4.49 -37.31
N SER A 13 -37.59 3.53 -37.91
CA SER A 13 -37.28 2.27 -37.26
C SER A 13 -36.29 2.55 -36.12
N ASN A 14 -36.77 2.49 -34.88
CA ASN A 14 -35.92 2.13 -33.74
C ASN A 14 -36.76 1.41 -32.67
N SER A 15 -37.43 0.34 -33.09
CA SER A 15 -37.87 -0.72 -32.18
C SER A 15 -36.74 -1.73 -32.04
N GLY A 16 -35.92 -1.59 -31.00
CA GLY A 16 -34.76 -2.45 -30.80
C GLY A 16 -34.16 -2.40 -29.41
N LEU A 17 -34.86 -3.04 -28.46
CA LEU A 17 -34.35 -3.57 -27.18
C LEU A 17 -33.85 -2.55 -26.16
N ILE A 18 -34.80 -1.96 -25.42
CA ILE A 18 -34.53 -1.33 -24.12
C ILE A 18 -34.11 -2.45 -23.15
N ASP A 19 -32.82 -2.46 -22.79
CA ASP A 19 -32.31 -3.31 -21.73
C ASP A 19 -33.01 -2.91 -20.42
N LYS A 20 -33.85 -3.81 -19.90
CA LYS A 20 -34.65 -3.57 -18.68
C LYS A 20 -33.76 -3.43 -17.43
N ASN A 21 -32.47 -3.71 -17.54
CA ASN A 21 -31.45 -3.58 -16.50
C ASN A 21 -30.44 -2.44 -16.76
N ALA A 22 -30.64 -1.61 -17.79
CA ALA A 22 -29.78 -0.45 -18.01
C ALA A 22 -29.82 0.50 -16.81
N GLU A 23 -28.64 0.79 -16.24
CA GLU A 23 -28.52 1.77 -15.17
C GLU A 23 -28.92 3.16 -15.69
N LEU A 24 -29.74 3.90 -14.92
CA LEU A 24 -30.13 5.25 -15.30
C LEU A 24 -28.90 6.13 -15.50
N THR A 25 -28.86 6.83 -16.63
CA THR A 25 -27.85 7.84 -16.93
C THR A 25 -27.95 9.02 -15.96
N ALA A 26 -26.86 9.78 -15.81
CA ALA A 26 -26.84 10.95 -14.92
C ALA A 26 -27.88 12.01 -15.32
N GLU A 27 -28.20 12.12 -16.61
CA GLU A 27 -29.20 13.04 -17.15
C GLU A 27 -30.63 12.59 -16.80
N GLU A 28 -30.93 11.30 -16.91
CA GLU A 28 -32.22 10.74 -16.50
C GLU A 28 -32.44 10.87 -14.99
N ARG A 29 -31.39 10.66 -14.18
CA ARG A 29 -31.46 10.88 -12.72
C ARG A 29 -31.76 12.34 -12.38
N LYS A 30 -31.16 13.29 -13.10
CA LYS A 30 -31.45 14.73 -12.94
C LYS A 30 -32.87 15.08 -13.37
N SER A 31 -33.37 14.52 -14.46
CA SER A 31 -34.75 14.73 -14.93
C SER A 31 -35.79 14.16 -13.95
N ILE A 32 -35.52 12.99 -13.35
CA ILE A 32 -36.40 12.43 -12.31
C ILE A 32 -36.43 13.33 -11.07
N LEU A 33 -35.30 13.93 -10.72
CA LEU A 33 -35.19 14.87 -9.62
C LEU A 33 -35.99 16.15 -9.86
N THR A 34 -35.84 16.79 -11.02
CA THR A 34 -36.56 18.03 -11.35
C THR A 34 -38.07 17.81 -11.39
N LEU A 35 -38.52 16.70 -11.99
CA LEU A 35 -39.94 16.36 -12.04
C LEU A 35 -40.51 15.97 -10.66
N ARG A 36 -39.67 15.44 -9.76
CA ARG A 36 -40.08 15.19 -8.38
C ARG A 36 -40.25 16.46 -7.57
N VAL A 37 -39.39 17.46 -7.78
CA VAL A 37 -39.53 18.80 -7.17
C VAL A 37 -40.80 19.50 -7.66
N ALA A 38 -41.25 19.21 -8.89
CA ALA A 38 -42.52 19.67 -9.43
C ALA A 38 -43.75 18.86 -8.94
N ASP A 39 -43.60 18.07 -7.86
CA ASP A 39 -44.64 17.23 -7.22
C ASP A 39 -45.36 16.24 -8.15
N LEU A 40 -44.72 15.84 -9.25
CA LEU A 40 -45.29 14.83 -10.14
C LEU A 40 -45.20 13.44 -9.52
N THR A 41 -46.22 12.63 -9.82
CA THR A 41 -46.26 11.24 -9.35
C THR A 41 -45.24 10.38 -10.12
N VAL A 42 -44.67 9.37 -9.46
CA VAL A 42 -43.64 8.47 -10.05
C VAL A 42 -44.13 7.82 -11.36
N ARG A 43 -45.43 7.56 -11.47
CA ARG A 43 -46.06 7.02 -12.70
C ARG A 43 -46.01 8.00 -13.87
N VAL A 44 -46.16 9.30 -13.59
CA VAL A 44 -46.05 10.36 -14.60
C VAL A 44 -44.59 10.61 -14.96
N ILE A 45 -43.68 10.55 -13.97
CA ILE A 45 -42.23 10.71 -14.18
C ILE A 45 -41.65 9.59 -15.06
N ALA A 46 -42.11 8.36 -14.90
CA ALA A 46 -41.58 7.20 -15.66
C ALA A 46 -42.09 7.12 -17.11
N LYS A 47 -43.25 7.71 -17.43
CA LYS A 47 -43.87 7.66 -18.77
C LYS A 47 -43.06 8.33 -19.90
N PRO A 48 -42.52 9.55 -19.72
CA PRO A 48 -41.79 10.25 -20.78
C PRO A 48 -40.33 9.78 -20.92
N LEU A 49 -39.82 8.98 -19.99
CA LEU A 49 -38.44 8.50 -20.03
C LEU A 49 -38.39 7.25 -20.92
N SER A 50 -37.59 7.30 -21.99
CA SER A 50 -37.53 6.27 -23.04
C SER A 50 -36.73 5.02 -22.64
N GLY A 51 -36.94 4.48 -21.43
CA GLY A 51 -36.08 3.42 -20.91
C GLY A 51 -36.28 2.95 -19.47
N PRO A 52 -36.68 3.79 -18.49
CA PRO A 52 -36.72 3.37 -17.09
C PRO A 52 -37.98 2.61 -16.74
N SER A 53 -37.82 1.47 -16.05
CA SER A 53 -38.94 0.86 -15.35
C SER A 53 -39.42 1.77 -14.21
N LEU A 54 -40.70 1.70 -13.87
CA LEU A 54 -41.27 2.38 -12.70
C LEU A 54 -40.47 2.07 -11.42
N TYR A 55 -39.89 0.87 -11.35
CA TYR A 55 -39.00 0.44 -10.29
C TYR A 55 -37.70 1.26 -10.25
N ALA A 56 -37.08 1.50 -11.40
CA ALA A 56 -35.81 2.23 -11.51
C ALA A 56 -35.95 3.70 -11.10
N ALA A 57 -37.06 4.36 -11.48
CA ALA A 57 -37.37 5.71 -11.01
C ALA A 57 -37.66 5.76 -9.49
N LYS A 58 -38.40 4.77 -8.97
CA LYS A 58 -38.67 4.65 -7.53
C LYS A 58 -37.40 4.40 -6.73
N TYR A 59 -36.49 3.57 -7.23
CA TYR A 59 -35.20 3.26 -6.62
C TYR A 59 -34.28 4.50 -6.60
N CYS A 60 -34.23 5.27 -7.69
CA CYS A 60 -33.50 6.53 -7.74
C CYS A 60 -33.96 7.51 -6.64
N LEU A 61 -35.27 7.71 -6.52
CA LEU A 61 -35.88 8.58 -5.50
C LEU A 61 -35.65 8.08 -4.07
N HIS A 62 -35.61 6.77 -3.85
CA HIS A 62 -35.30 6.18 -2.56
C HIS A 62 -33.84 6.42 -2.14
N ASN A 63 -32.88 6.28 -3.06
CA ASN A 63 -31.46 6.52 -2.79
C ASN A 63 -31.09 7.99 -2.54
N LEU A 64 -31.99 8.92 -2.89
CA LEU A 64 -31.83 10.35 -2.55
C LEU A 64 -32.17 10.65 -1.10
N THR A 65 -33.11 9.90 -0.52
CA THR A 65 -33.57 10.08 0.86
C THR A 65 -32.83 9.18 1.85
N THR A 66 -32.30 8.04 1.38
CA THR A 66 -31.46 7.16 2.20
C THR A 66 -30.00 7.50 2.00
N THR A 67 -29.36 8.08 3.01
CA THR A 67 -27.90 8.03 3.14
C THR A 67 -27.51 6.55 3.05
N SER A 68 -26.71 6.17 2.05
CA SER A 68 -26.27 4.79 1.85
C SER A 68 -25.85 4.19 3.19
N GLN A 69 -26.59 3.18 3.67
CA GLN A 69 -26.26 2.49 4.91
C GLN A 69 -24.92 1.77 4.71
N VAL A 70 -23.84 2.43 5.08
CA VAL A 70 -22.49 1.84 5.01
C VAL A 70 -22.50 0.69 6.01
N HIS A 71 -22.47 -0.53 5.49
CA HIS A 71 -22.37 -1.71 6.32
C HIS A 71 -21.04 -1.64 7.07
N ARG A 72 -21.11 -1.59 8.41
CA ARG A 72 -19.91 -1.68 9.24
C ARG A 72 -19.31 -3.07 9.00
N GLY A 73 -18.05 -3.09 8.57
CA GLY A 73 -17.31 -4.33 8.39
C GLY A 73 -17.19 -5.12 9.70
N SER A 74 -16.72 -6.36 9.57
CA SER A 74 -16.46 -7.21 10.73
C SER A 74 -15.44 -6.57 11.69
N LYS A 75 -15.64 -6.80 12.99
CA LYS A 75 -14.71 -6.30 14.02
C LYS A 75 -13.34 -6.94 13.83
N PRO A 76 -12.24 -6.16 13.93
CA PRO A 76 -10.90 -6.72 13.82
C PRO A 76 -10.63 -7.71 14.97
N LYS A 77 -9.84 -8.75 14.68
CA LYS A 77 -9.45 -9.78 15.67
C LYS A 77 -8.43 -9.28 16.71
N ILE A 78 -7.80 -8.14 16.46
CA ILE A 78 -6.76 -7.54 17.30
C ILE A 78 -7.37 -6.28 17.90
N SER A 79 -7.21 -6.09 19.21
CA SER A 79 -7.65 -4.87 19.89
C SER A 79 -6.74 -3.69 19.54
N GLU A 80 -7.21 -2.46 19.69
CA GLU A 80 -6.36 -1.28 19.45
C GLU A 80 -5.15 -1.24 20.40
N ARG A 81 -5.31 -1.75 21.63
CA ARG A 81 -4.22 -1.87 22.60
C ARG A 81 -3.13 -2.80 22.09
N ASP A 82 -3.52 -3.99 21.62
CA ASP A 82 -2.57 -4.98 21.09
C ASP A 82 -1.90 -4.45 19.83
N ARG A 83 -2.64 -3.74 18.98
CA ARG A 83 -2.12 -3.06 17.80
C ARG A 83 -1.01 -2.07 18.17
N CYS A 84 -1.28 -1.18 19.13
CA CYS A 84 -0.28 -0.23 19.63
C CYS A 84 0.93 -0.94 20.23
N HIS A 85 0.70 -2.00 21.02
CA HIS A 85 1.78 -2.74 21.67
C HIS A 85 2.69 -3.47 20.66
N ILE A 86 2.12 -4.10 19.63
CA ILE A 86 2.86 -4.68 18.49
C ILE A 86 3.76 -3.63 17.85
N ILE A 87 3.20 -2.45 17.56
CA ILE A 87 3.91 -1.37 16.88
C ILE A 87 5.08 -0.86 17.74
N GLN A 88 4.86 -0.69 19.04
CA GLN A 88 5.88 -0.27 19.99
C GLN A 88 7.02 -1.28 20.10
N LEU A 89 6.72 -2.58 20.21
CA LEU A 89 7.74 -3.63 20.31
C LEU A 89 8.60 -3.71 19.05
N VAL A 90 8.00 -3.58 17.87
CA VAL A 90 8.73 -3.61 16.60
C VAL A 90 9.53 -2.32 16.34
N SER A 91 9.05 -1.18 16.84
CA SER A 91 9.76 0.10 16.78
C SER A 91 10.97 0.13 17.73
N ALA A 92 10.78 -0.39 18.95
CA ALA A 92 11.80 -0.41 20.00
C ALA A 92 12.84 -1.52 19.82
N GLY A 93 12.47 -2.64 19.19
CA GLY A 93 13.30 -3.84 19.14
C GLY A 93 13.37 -4.50 17.76
N ASP A 94 14.40 -5.32 17.59
CA ASP A 94 14.70 -6.05 16.35
C ASP A 94 13.88 -7.34 16.20
N LEU A 95 12.59 -7.22 16.50
CA LEU A 95 11.69 -8.34 16.62
C LEU A 95 11.01 -8.64 15.28
N SER A 96 11.12 -9.89 14.85
CA SER A 96 10.34 -10.39 13.73
C SER A 96 8.88 -10.58 14.16
N ALA A 97 7.93 -10.54 13.22
CA ALA A 97 6.52 -10.72 13.52
C ALA A 97 6.21 -12.04 14.27
N SER A 98 7.02 -13.08 14.07
CA SER A 98 6.90 -14.34 14.81
C SER A 98 7.31 -14.19 16.29
N LYS A 99 8.43 -13.49 16.55
CA LYS A 99 8.89 -13.19 17.91
C LYS A 99 7.88 -12.31 18.65
N VAL A 100 7.36 -11.27 17.99
CA VAL A 100 6.32 -10.39 18.54
C VAL A 100 5.08 -11.19 18.94
N LYS A 101 4.66 -12.17 18.12
CA LYS A 101 3.54 -13.05 18.48
C LYS A 101 3.80 -13.79 19.80
N ALA A 102 5.00 -14.35 19.96
CA ALA A 102 5.37 -15.10 21.15
C ALA A 102 5.44 -14.20 22.39
N GLU A 103 5.95 -12.98 22.25
CA GLU A 103 6.10 -12.01 23.34
C GLU A 103 4.76 -11.43 23.81
N VAL A 104 3.91 -11.00 22.88
CA VAL A 104 2.57 -10.48 23.18
C VAL A 104 1.58 -11.61 23.51
N LYS A 105 1.97 -12.88 23.35
CA LYS A 105 1.15 -14.09 23.59
C LYS A 105 -0.20 -14.05 22.89
N LEU A 106 -0.22 -13.55 21.64
CA LEU A 106 -1.45 -13.44 20.86
C LEU A 106 -1.87 -14.79 20.26
N THR A 107 -3.17 -15.06 20.28
CA THR A 107 -3.78 -16.24 19.65
C THR A 107 -3.85 -16.15 18.12
N CYS A 108 -3.63 -14.95 17.55
CA CYS A 108 -3.75 -14.70 16.12
C CYS A 108 -2.60 -15.30 15.29
N CYS A 109 -2.77 -15.37 13.97
CA CYS A 109 -1.70 -15.83 13.09
C CYS A 109 -0.68 -14.72 12.82
N VAL A 110 0.57 -15.10 12.51
CA VAL A 110 1.67 -14.15 12.21
C VAL A 110 1.30 -13.23 11.04
N ARG A 111 0.50 -13.71 10.08
CA ARG A 111 -0.01 -12.93 8.95
C ARG A 111 -0.83 -11.70 9.41
N THR A 112 -1.60 -11.83 10.48
CA THR A 112 -2.40 -10.72 11.01
C THR A 112 -1.49 -9.62 11.56
N ILE A 113 -0.43 -9.99 12.27
CA ILE A 113 0.59 -9.05 12.76
C ILE A 113 1.30 -8.35 11.59
N GLN A 114 1.68 -9.10 10.55
CA GLN A 114 2.26 -8.50 9.35
C GLN A 114 1.33 -7.51 8.65
N ARG A 115 0.01 -7.78 8.62
CA ARG A 115 -0.98 -6.83 8.06
C ARG A 115 -1.06 -5.56 8.90
N VAL A 116 -0.99 -5.68 10.24
CA VAL A 116 -0.93 -4.53 11.15
C VAL A 116 0.33 -3.71 10.85
N LEU A 117 1.51 -4.32 10.79
CA LEU A 117 2.75 -3.60 10.49
C LEU A 117 2.72 -2.95 9.11
N LYS A 118 2.21 -3.66 8.09
CA LYS A 118 2.06 -3.12 6.74
C LYS A 118 1.08 -1.93 6.68
N SER A 119 0.12 -1.83 7.58
CA SER A 119 -0.79 -0.68 7.65
C SER A 119 -0.10 0.62 8.12
N VAL A 120 1.05 0.49 8.79
CA VAL A 120 1.83 1.60 9.37
C VAL A 120 3.06 1.94 8.50
N ASP A 121 3.36 1.09 7.51
CA ASP A 121 4.59 1.06 6.70
C ASP A 121 4.92 2.38 5.97
N TRP A 122 3.92 3.25 5.77
CA TRP A 122 4.04 4.47 4.99
C TRP A 122 4.44 5.71 5.80
N TYR A 123 4.47 5.66 7.13
CA TYR A 123 4.64 6.86 7.96
C TYR A 123 6.03 6.98 8.61
N TRP A 124 6.57 5.88 9.13
CA TRP A 124 7.87 5.89 9.83
C TRP A 124 8.45 4.50 10.13
N LEU A 125 7.67 3.41 10.01
CA LEU A 125 8.17 2.05 10.18
C LEU A 125 8.33 1.44 8.80
N SER A 126 9.49 0.89 8.44
CA SER A 126 9.70 0.33 7.10
C SER A 126 10.42 -1.00 7.10
N PHE A 127 9.97 -1.97 6.31
CA PHE A 127 10.66 -3.25 6.18
C PHE A 127 11.82 -3.15 5.19
N LYS A 128 13.05 -3.07 5.71
CA LYS A 128 14.26 -2.81 4.91
C LYS A 128 15.42 -3.72 5.31
N LYS A 129 16.37 -3.85 4.39
CA LYS A 129 17.65 -4.49 4.65
C LYS A 129 18.46 -3.61 5.59
N ARG A 130 19.06 -4.20 6.63
CA ARG A 130 20.00 -3.47 7.48
C ARG A 130 21.28 -3.12 6.71
N PRO A 131 21.78 -1.88 6.84
CA PRO A 131 23.09 -1.54 6.29
C PRO A 131 24.15 -2.38 7.02
N ALA A 132 25.06 -2.96 6.26
CA ALA A 132 26.16 -3.72 6.81
C ALA A 132 27.31 -2.78 7.15
N GLN A 133 27.88 -2.91 8.35
CA GLN A 133 29.05 -2.14 8.76
C GLN A 133 30.04 -3.04 9.52
N PRO A 134 31.36 -2.85 9.36
CA PRO A 134 32.33 -3.50 10.24
C PRO A 134 32.19 -2.99 11.68
N ALA A 135 32.55 -3.84 12.65
CA ALA A 135 32.63 -3.47 14.06
C ALA A 135 33.77 -2.46 14.30
N LEU A 136 33.50 -1.16 14.21
CA LEU A 136 34.50 -0.12 14.47
C LEU A 136 34.43 0.33 15.92
N THR A 137 35.46 0.01 16.69
CA THR A 137 35.68 0.59 18.02
C THR A 137 36.06 2.06 17.88
N LYS A 138 35.95 2.82 18.99
CA LYS A 138 36.36 4.24 19.02
C LYS A 138 37.81 4.41 18.55
N LYS A 139 38.72 3.58 19.05
CA LYS A 139 40.14 3.54 18.64
C LYS A 139 40.31 3.32 17.14
N HIS A 140 39.55 2.40 16.53
CA HIS A 140 39.62 2.18 15.07
C HIS A 140 39.20 3.42 14.28
N LYS A 141 38.20 4.18 14.76
CA LYS A 141 37.76 5.41 14.10
C LYS A 141 38.82 6.50 14.17
N GLU A 142 39.43 6.69 15.33
CA GLU A 142 40.50 7.68 15.53
C GLU A 142 41.71 7.38 14.63
N VAL A 143 42.19 6.14 14.62
CA VAL A 143 43.32 5.73 13.76
C VAL A 143 42.98 5.93 12.28
N ARG A 144 41.74 5.61 11.86
CA ARG A 144 41.30 5.83 10.48
C ARG A 144 41.27 7.30 10.12
N VAL A 145 40.78 8.17 11.01
CA VAL A 145 40.75 9.62 10.76
C VAL A 145 42.16 10.17 10.60
N VAL A 146 43.07 9.83 11.52
CA VAL A 146 44.49 10.23 11.43
C VAL A 146 45.09 9.78 10.10
N TRP A 147 44.93 8.50 9.74
CA TRP A 147 45.41 7.98 8.47
C TRP A 147 44.82 8.73 7.27
N THR A 148 43.51 8.99 7.26
CA THR A 148 42.88 9.74 6.16
C THR A 148 43.40 11.17 6.06
N SER A 149 43.63 11.84 7.19
CA SER A 149 44.20 13.20 7.21
C SER A 149 45.62 13.23 6.66
N GLU A 150 46.45 12.23 7.01
CA GLU A 150 47.81 12.11 6.48
C GLU A 150 47.82 11.82 4.97
N LYS A 151 46.96 10.91 4.49
CA LYS A 151 46.91 10.53 3.07
C LYS A 151 46.16 11.52 2.20
N ALA A 152 45.32 12.39 2.78
CA ALA A 152 44.67 13.47 2.04
C ALA A 152 45.68 14.51 1.51
N LEU A 153 46.87 14.60 2.11
CA LEU A 153 47.94 15.49 1.69
C LEU A 153 48.87 14.87 0.63
N TRP A 154 48.63 13.62 0.24
CA TRP A 154 49.47 12.92 -0.73
C TRP A 154 49.20 13.35 -2.16
N ASN A 155 50.27 13.47 -2.94
CA ASN A 155 50.21 13.79 -4.36
C ASN A 155 50.12 12.51 -5.20
N GLU A 156 49.85 12.65 -6.50
CA GLU A 156 49.68 11.54 -7.43
C GLU A 156 50.90 10.59 -7.46
N ILE A 157 52.11 11.14 -7.39
CA ILE A 157 53.37 10.38 -7.36
C ILE A 157 53.46 9.47 -6.12
N ASP A 158 52.96 9.94 -4.96
CA ASP A 158 52.97 9.15 -3.72
C ASP A 158 52.01 7.96 -3.83
N TRP A 159 50.85 8.18 -4.44
CA TRP A 159 49.88 7.12 -4.71
C TRP A 159 50.40 6.07 -5.71
N HIS A 160 51.17 6.48 -6.72
CA HIS A 160 51.78 5.54 -7.68
C HIS A 160 52.78 4.57 -7.06
N ARG A 161 53.31 4.87 -5.87
CA ARG A 161 54.23 3.99 -5.15
C ARG A 161 53.52 2.95 -4.28
N VAL A 162 52.19 3.05 -4.12
CA VAL A 162 51.41 2.15 -3.27
C VAL A 162 50.92 0.95 -4.08
N VAL A 163 51.24 -0.25 -3.60
CA VAL A 163 50.63 -1.49 -4.09
C VAL A 163 49.67 -2.01 -3.03
N PHE A 164 48.38 -2.09 -3.38
CA PHE A 164 47.38 -2.70 -2.51
C PHE A 164 47.31 -4.21 -2.76
N SER A 165 47.46 -4.99 -1.70
CA SER A 165 47.10 -6.41 -1.70
C SER A 165 45.97 -6.64 -0.69
N ASN A 166 44.99 -7.46 -1.06
CA ASN A 166 43.91 -7.85 -0.16
C ASN A 166 43.66 -9.34 -0.27
N GLU A 167 43.42 -10.00 0.86
CA GLU A 167 43.07 -11.40 0.92
C GLU A 167 41.54 -11.53 0.98
N LYS A 168 40.95 -12.21 -0.02
CA LYS A 168 39.51 -12.47 -0.08
C LYS A 168 39.25 -13.96 0.04
N LYS A 169 38.52 -14.36 1.09
CA LYS A 169 38.00 -15.72 1.21
C LYS A 169 36.71 -15.88 0.41
N TRP A 170 36.66 -16.88 -0.48
CA TRP A 170 35.45 -17.29 -1.17
C TRP A 170 34.74 -18.36 -0.34
N ASN A 171 33.72 -17.98 0.43
CA ASN A 171 32.89 -18.95 1.16
C ASN A 171 31.82 -19.52 0.22
N LEU A 172 31.63 -20.84 0.22
CA LEU A 172 30.54 -21.53 -0.52
C LEU A 172 29.22 -21.59 0.29
N ASP A 173 29.20 -21.08 1.53
CA ASP A 173 28.10 -21.25 2.49
C ASP A 173 26.89 -20.31 2.28
N GLY A 174 26.74 -19.73 1.09
CA GLY A 174 25.61 -18.86 0.77
C GLY A 174 25.72 -17.44 1.37
N PRO A 175 24.73 -16.58 1.10
CA PRO A 175 24.82 -15.16 1.39
C PRO A 175 24.82 -14.86 2.90
N ASP A 176 26.00 -14.54 3.42
CA ASP A 176 26.18 -14.14 4.81
C ASP A 176 25.59 -12.73 5.08
N GLY A 177 24.81 -12.63 6.15
CA GLY A 177 24.37 -11.34 6.71
C GLY A 177 23.31 -10.58 5.91
N MET A 178 22.42 -11.25 5.17
CA MET A 178 21.19 -10.63 4.67
C MET A 178 20.11 -10.63 5.77
N LEU A 179 20.11 -9.58 6.59
CA LEU A 179 19.10 -9.39 7.64
C LEU A 179 18.10 -8.29 7.21
N TYR A 180 16.86 -8.70 6.97
CA TYR A 180 15.73 -7.80 6.74
C TYR A 180 14.94 -7.64 8.03
N GLN A 181 14.59 -6.39 8.33
CA GLN A 181 13.86 -6.05 9.55
C GLN A 181 12.95 -4.86 9.30
N TRP A 182 11.94 -4.74 10.15
CA TRP A 182 11.25 -3.47 10.36
C TRP A 182 12.19 -2.49 11.06
N ILE A 183 12.41 -1.35 10.43
CA ILE A 183 13.26 -0.27 10.90
C ILE A 183 12.37 0.95 11.10
N ASP A 184 12.39 1.49 12.31
CA ASP A 184 11.83 2.81 12.58
C ASP A 184 12.78 3.88 12.03
N THR A 185 12.32 4.65 11.04
CA THR A 185 13.12 5.69 10.38
C THR A 185 13.39 6.90 11.27
N ARG A 186 12.68 7.03 12.39
CA ARG A 186 12.91 8.09 13.37
C ARG A 186 14.13 7.80 14.24
N ASN A 187 14.48 6.53 14.38
CA ASN A 187 15.60 6.08 15.18
C ASN A 187 16.87 5.96 14.34
N LEU A 188 18.03 6.11 14.98
CA LEU A 188 19.32 5.83 14.36
C LEU A 188 19.36 4.36 13.94
N ILE A 189 19.58 4.14 12.64
CA ILE A 189 19.64 2.79 12.07
C ILE A 189 20.85 2.09 12.67
N GLN A 190 20.60 1.02 13.43
CA GLN A 190 21.67 0.17 13.92
C GLN A 190 22.19 -0.69 12.78
N PRO A 191 23.47 -0.55 12.39
CA PRO A 191 24.03 -1.33 11.31
C PRO A 191 24.19 -2.79 11.74
N ASN A 192 24.03 -3.70 10.79
CA ASN A 192 24.39 -5.09 11.00
C ASN A 192 25.92 -5.21 11.03
N VAL A 193 26.47 -5.58 12.19
CA VAL A 193 27.90 -5.74 12.39
C VAL A 193 28.38 -7.00 11.69
N ARG A 194 29.20 -6.84 10.64
CA ARG A 194 29.82 -7.97 9.94
C ARG A 194 31.24 -8.19 10.41
N ARG A 195 31.60 -9.46 10.61
CA ARG A 195 33.00 -9.88 10.79
C ARG A 195 33.61 -10.14 9.41
N HIS A 196 34.89 -9.79 9.25
CA HIS A 196 35.64 -10.10 8.04
C HIS A 196 36.01 -11.60 7.97
N SER A 197 36.05 -12.28 9.13
CA SER A 197 36.50 -13.67 9.25
C SER A 197 35.80 -14.36 10.43
N GLY A 198 35.43 -15.63 10.26
CA GLY A 198 34.82 -16.47 11.31
C GLY A 198 33.50 -17.12 10.87
N GLY A 199 33.57 -18.29 10.23
CA GLY A 199 32.44 -19.20 10.05
C GLY A 199 32.48 -20.25 11.15
N GLY A 200 31.44 -20.29 12.00
CA GLY A 200 31.38 -21.23 13.12
C GLY A 200 29.97 -21.31 13.70
N SER A 201 29.29 -22.42 13.39
CA SER A 201 28.15 -23.06 14.07
C SER A 201 27.09 -22.19 14.75
N ARG A 202 25.86 -22.20 14.23
CA ARG A 202 24.66 -22.03 15.05
C ARG A 202 24.58 -23.22 16.00
N GLN A 203 24.77 -23.00 17.30
CA GLN A 203 24.31 -23.97 18.29
C GLN A 203 22.78 -24.01 18.23
N SER A 204 22.29 -25.24 18.10
CA SER A 204 20.88 -25.67 18.08
C SER A 204 20.15 -25.33 19.38
#